data_AF-A0A5C4K608-F1
#
_entry.id   AF-A0A5C4K608-F1
#
_cell.length_a   1.000
_cell.length_b   1.000
_cell.length_c   1.000
_cell.angle_alpha   90.00
_cell.angle_beta   90.00
_cell.angle_gamma   90.00
#
_symmetry.space_group_name_H-M   'P 1'
#
loop_
_entity.id
_entity.type
_entity.pdbx_description
1 polymer ?
#
loop_
_entity_poly.entity_id
_entity_poly.type
_entity_poly.pdbx_seq_one_letter_code
_entity_poly.pdbx_strand_id
1 'polypeptide(L)'
;MGTLECSVSIRATPVDVWKTYVDPSRLPEWQTGSPVIPEVHGKGDQPGSTYSSDRGPGTARTTVLAAVPPRRIVTRTVARKELANLKALIEREVQEPPDQPVP
;
A
#
# COMPACT_ATOMS: atom_id res chain seq x y z
N MET A 1 -5.36 -16.67 7.02
CA MET A 1 -5.26 -15.87 5.77
C MET A 1 -5.76 -16.75 4.65
N GLY A 2 -6.73 -16.27 3.85
CA GLY A 2 -7.23 -17.01 2.68
C GLY A 2 -6.48 -16.62 1.41
N THR A 3 -6.38 -17.55 0.45
CA THR A 3 -5.93 -17.25 -0.91
C THR A 3 -7.13 -16.81 -1.73
N LEU A 4 -6.99 -15.70 -2.45
CA LEU A 4 -7.96 -15.24 -3.43
C LEU A 4 -7.30 -15.28 -4.81
N GLU A 5 -7.91 -16.00 -5.74
CA GLU A 5 -7.49 -16.06 -7.13
C GLU A 5 -8.50 -15.31 -8.00
N CYS A 6 -8.01 -14.44 -8.88
CA CYS A 6 -8.84 -13.64 -9.78
C CYS A 6 -8.21 -13.62 -11.17
N SER A 7 -9.04 -13.65 -12.20
CA SER A 7 -8.63 -13.60 -13.60
C SER A 7 -9.45 -12.53 -14.33
N VAL A 8 -8.79 -11.75 -15.17
CA VAL A 8 -9.42 -10.70 -16.00
C VAL A 8 -8.89 -10.79 -17.43
N SER A 9 -9.74 -10.48 -18.42
CA SER A 9 -9.34 -10.37 -19.82
C SER A 9 -9.23 -8.89 -20.20
N ILE A 10 -8.07 -8.49 -20.72
CA ILE A 10 -7.79 -7.09 -21.09
C ILE A 10 -7.46 -7.07 -22.59
N ARG A 11 -8.11 -6.17 -23.33
CA ARG A 11 -7.83 -5.96 -24.77
C ARG A 11 -6.59 -5.09 -24.96
N ALA A 12 -5.42 -5.61 -24.58
CA ALA A 12 -4.12 -4.97 -24.73
C ALA A 12 -3.02 -6.03 -24.91
N THR A 13 -1.83 -5.63 -25.37
CA THR A 13 -0.70 -6.57 -25.41
C THR A 13 -0.21 -6.88 -24.00
N PRO A 14 0.35 -8.08 -23.73
CA PRO A 14 0.90 -8.41 -22.42
C PRO A 14 1.97 -7.42 -21.93
N VAL A 15 2.75 -6.83 -22.85
CA VAL A 15 3.79 -5.85 -22.54
C VAL A 15 3.19 -4.53 -22.06
N ASP A 16 2.07 -4.10 -22.63
CA ASP A 16 1.41 -2.85 -22.21
C ASP A 16 0.74 -3.00 -20.85
N VAL A 17 0.12 -4.16 -20.61
CA VAL A 17 -0.40 -4.51 -19.27
C VAL A 17 0.75 -4.53 -18.27
N TRP A 18 1.84 -5.23 -18.58
CA TRP A 18 3.03 -5.31 -17.73
C TRP A 18 3.54 -3.93 -17.31
N LYS A 19 3.79 -3.03 -18.26
CA LYS A 19 4.28 -1.66 -17.99
C LYS A 19 3.38 -0.91 -17.02
N THR A 20 2.08 -1.15 -17.07
CA THR A 20 1.10 -0.49 -16.19
C THR A 20 1.16 -1.01 -14.75
N TYR A 21 1.56 -2.27 -14.55
CA TYR A 21 1.69 -2.88 -13.22
C TYR A 21 3.05 -2.64 -12.56
N VAL A 22 4.12 -2.48 -13.35
CA VAL A 22 5.48 -2.35 -12.83
C VAL A 22 5.98 -0.91 -12.72
N ASP A 23 5.22 0.07 -13.21
CA ASP A 23 5.56 1.48 -13.11
C ASP A 23 4.80 2.12 -11.94
N PRO A 24 5.47 2.43 -10.81
CA PRO A 24 4.82 3.04 -9.66
C PRO A 24 4.11 4.35 -9.99
N SER A 25 4.61 5.12 -10.97
CA SER A 25 4.01 6.42 -11.35
C SER A 25 2.63 6.27 -11.99
N ARG A 26 2.32 5.09 -12.52
CA ARG A 26 1.05 4.78 -13.20
C ARG A 26 0.03 4.10 -12.31
N LEU A 27 0.42 3.65 -11.11
CA LEU A 27 -0.49 3.05 -10.13
C LEU A 27 -1.72 3.93 -9.80
N PRO A 28 -1.60 5.28 -9.67
CA PRO A 28 -2.76 6.13 -9.40
C PRO A 28 -3.84 6.08 -10.48
N GLU A 29 -3.49 5.70 -11.72
CA GLU A 29 -4.41 5.67 -12.87
C GLU A 29 -5.47 4.56 -12.75
N TRP A 30 -5.16 3.45 -12.06
CA TRP A 30 -6.00 2.25 -12.10
C TRP A 30 -6.21 1.60 -10.74
N GLN A 31 -5.35 1.86 -9.76
CA GLN A 31 -5.50 1.25 -8.46
C GLN A 31 -6.62 1.92 -7.66
N THR A 32 -7.48 1.10 -7.04
CA THR A 32 -8.61 1.59 -6.24
C THR A 32 -8.15 2.55 -5.15
N GLY A 33 -8.87 3.68 -5.05
CA GLY A 33 -8.60 4.74 -4.10
C GLY A 33 -7.53 5.74 -4.55
N SER A 34 -7.10 5.68 -5.82
CA SER A 34 -6.16 6.62 -6.46
C SER A 34 -4.98 6.96 -5.54
N PRO A 35 -4.16 5.95 -5.19
CA PRO A 35 -3.14 6.11 -4.16
C PRO A 35 -2.14 7.20 -4.53
N VAL A 36 -1.62 7.89 -3.52
CA VAL A 36 -0.43 8.73 -3.67
C VAL A 36 0.81 7.86 -3.48
N ILE A 37 1.80 8.02 -4.35
CA ILE A 37 3.06 7.26 -4.31
C ILE A 37 4.19 8.22 -3.87
N PRO A 38 4.38 8.44 -2.56
CA PRO A 38 5.34 9.44 -2.06
C PRO A 38 6.80 9.00 -2.21
N GLU A 39 7.07 7.70 -2.30
CA GLU A 39 8.42 7.15 -2.22
C GLU A 39 8.57 5.93 -3.12
N VAL A 40 9.64 5.93 -3.91
CA VAL A 40 10.05 4.83 -4.78
C VAL A 40 11.56 4.63 -4.64
N HIS A 41 11.97 3.39 -4.42
CA HIS A 41 13.37 2.96 -4.38
C HIS A 41 13.60 1.86 -5.41
N GLY A 42 14.48 2.12 -6.37
CA GLY A 42 14.75 1.22 -7.49
C GLY A 42 13.69 1.30 -8.59
N LYS A 43 13.67 0.30 -9.47
CA LYS A 43 12.70 0.18 -10.57
C LYS A 43 11.63 -0.86 -10.23
N GLY A 44 10.37 -0.60 -10.54
CA GLY A 44 9.27 -1.49 -10.12
C GLY A 44 9.24 -2.87 -10.80
N ASP A 45 10.11 -3.12 -11.78
CA ASP A 45 10.37 -4.42 -12.41
C ASP A 45 11.65 -5.11 -11.89
N GLN A 46 12.32 -4.53 -10.90
CA GLN A 46 13.56 -5.07 -10.33
C GLN A 46 13.29 -5.70 -8.95
N PRO A 47 13.67 -6.97 -8.74
CA PRO A 47 13.62 -7.58 -7.41
C PRO A 47 14.42 -6.76 -6.37
N GLY A 48 13.84 -6.57 -5.19
CA GLY A 48 14.40 -5.74 -4.13
C GLY A 48 13.94 -4.29 -4.14
N SER A 49 13.38 -3.79 -5.25
CA SER A 49 12.79 -2.45 -5.31
C SER A 49 11.57 -2.33 -4.41
N THR A 50 11.32 -1.13 -3.90
CA THR A 50 10.19 -0.83 -3.03
C THR A 50 9.46 0.44 -3.43
N TYR A 51 8.18 0.52 -3.13
CA TYR A 51 7.44 1.78 -3.17
C TYR A 51 6.46 1.85 -1.99
N SER A 52 6.15 3.08 -1.58
CA SER A 52 5.11 3.37 -0.57
C SER A 52 3.86 3.87 -1.29
N SER A 53 2.68 3.55 -0.75
CA SER A 53 1.39 4.00 -1.28
C SER A 53 0.46 4.43 -0.15
N ASP A 54 -0.03 5.66 -0.24
CA ASP A 54 -0.96 6.23 0.73
C ASP A 54 -2.38 6.22 0.14
N ARG A 55 -3.33 5.76 0.94
CA ARG A 55 -4.76 5.69 0.62
C ARG A 55 -5.57 6.14 1.82
N GLY A 56 -5.93 7.43 1.82
CA GLY A 56 -6.58 8.06 2.97
C GLY A 56 -5.71 7.89 4.23
N PRO A 57 -6.23 7.37 5.35
CA PRO A 57 -5.46 7.15 6.58
C PRO A 57 -4.57 5.88 6.54
N GLY A 58 -4.52 5.16 5.42
CA GLY A 58 -3.77 3.92 5.30
C GLY A 58 -2.52 4.10 4.45
N THR A 59 -1.38 3.62 4.94
CA THR A 59 -0.12 3.56 4.19
C THR A 59 0.27 2.12 3.99
N ALA A 60 0.72 1.78 2.78
CA ALA A 60 1.23 0.46 2.47
C ALA A 60 2.60 0.55 1.82
N ARG A 61 3.53 -0.31 2.26
CA ARG A 61 4.82 -0.50 1.62
C ARG A 61 4.80 -1.79 0.80
N THR A 62 5.18 -1.69 -0.46
CA THR A 62 5.27 -2.83 -1.37
C THR A 62 6.73 -3.09 -1.74
N THR A 63 7.10 -4.36 -1.79
CA THR A 63 8.43 -4.85 -2.20
C THR A 63 8.28 -5.83 -3.35
N VAL A 64 9.08 -5.65 -4.40
CA VAL A 64 9.16 -6.59 -5.53
C VAL A 64 10.02 -7.78 -5.12
N LEU A 65 9.45 -8.98 -5.15
CA LEU A 65 10.15 -10.23 -4.80
C LEU A 65 10.72 -10.91 -6.04
N ALA A 66 9.99 -10.89 -7.16
CA ALA A 66 10.41 -11.48 -8.42
C ALA A 66 9.70 -10.78 -9.58
N ALA A 67 10.38 -10.68 -10.72
CA ALA A 67 9.84 -10.13 -11.95
C ALA A 67 10.38 -10.90 -13.17
N VAL A 68 9.49 -11.37 -14.04
CA VAL A 68 9.78 -12.05 -15.30
C VAL A 68 8.92 -11.39 -16.38
N PRO A 69 9.43 -10.37 -17.10
CA PRO A 69 8.65 -9.64 -18.09
C PRO A 69 8.24 -10.52 -19.30
N PRO A 70 7.05 -10.33 -19.88
CA PRO A 70 5.85 -9.68 -19.33
C PRO A 70 4.94 -10.68 -18.59
N ARG A 71 5.48 -11.82 -18.12
CA ARG A 71 4.73 -13.01 -17.70
C ARG A 71 4.32 -13.01 -16.23
N ARG A 72 5.16 -12.49 -15.33
CA ARG A 72 4.94 -12.64 -13.89
C ARG A 72 5.64 -11.57 -13.07
N ILE A 73 4.90 -10.93 -12.17
CA ILE A 73 5.44 -10.12 -11.07
C ILE A 73 4.92 -10.68 -9.75
N VAL A 74 5.78 -10.73 -8.74
CA VAL A 74 5.43 -11.15 -7.39
C VAL A 74 5.84 -10.04 -6.44
N THR A 75 4.88 -9.54 -5.67
CA THR A 75 5.08 -8.47 -4.70
C THR A 75 4.62 -8.89 -3.31
N ARG A 76 5.29 -8.36 -2.29
CA ARG A 76 4.79 -8.37 -0.91
C ARG A 76 4.31 -6.97 -0.55
N THR A 77 3.10 -6.85 -0.02
CA THR A 77 2.55 -5.57 0.44
C THR A 77 2.24 -5.66 1.92
N VAL A 78 2.75 -4.69 2.69
CA VAL A 78 2.48 -4.53 4.12
C VAL A 78 1.70 -3.24 4.31
N ALA A 79 0.42 -3.34 4.68
CA ALA A 79 -0.46 -2.20 4.91
C ALA A 79 -0.59 -1.88 6.41
N ARG A 80 -0.63 -0.59 6.75
CA ARG A 80 -0.85 -0.04 8.09
C ARG A 80 -1.96 1.01 8.00
N LYS A 81 -2.79 1.14 9.04
CA LYS A 81 -3.71 2.28 9.21
C LYS A 81 -3.06 3.25 10.19
N GLU A 82 -2.75 4.47 9.78
CA GLU A 82 -2.10 5.47 10.64
C GLU A 82 -3.06 6.14 11.63
N LEU A 83 -4.38 6.15 11.40
CA LEU A 83 -5.30 6.98 12.22
C LEU A 83 -6.23 6.26 13.21
N ALA A 84 -6.14 4.94 13.39
CA ALA A 84 -6.84 4.30 14.51
C ALA A 84 -6.12 4.55 15.85
N ASN A 85 -4.80 4.69 15.81
CA ASN A 85 -3.98 4.82 17.01
C ASN A 85 -3.86 6.26 17.51
N LEU A 86 -3.86 7.26 16.63
CA LEU A 86 -3.78 8.66 17.08
C LEU A 86 -5.05 9.08 17.83
N LYS A 87 -6.23 8.61 17.40
CA LYS A 87 -7.51 8.91 18.05
C LYS A 87 -7.64 8.22 19.41
N ALA A 88 -7.23 6.95 19.52
CA ALA A 88 -7.20 6.22 20.79
C ALA A 88 -6.19 6.80 21.79
N LEU A 89 -5.06 7.32 21.31
CA LEU A 89 -4.05 7.96 22.14
C LEU A 89 -4.55 9.31 22.69
N ILE A 90 -5.18 10.12 21.85
CA ILE A 90 -5.74 11.42 22.24
C ILE A 90 -6.97 11.24 23.16
N GLU A 91 -7.85 10.27 22.89
CA GLU A 91 -9.03 10.00 23.74
C GLU A 91 -8.64 9.48 25.13
N ARG A 92 -7.51 8.78 25.25
CA ARG A 92 -7.02 8.26 26.54
C ARG A 92 -6.33 9.33 27.38
N GLU A 93 -5.59 10.27 26.79
CA GLU A 93 -4.97 11.38 27.53
C GLU A 93 -5.99 12.44 28.00
N VAL A 94 -7.15 12.54 27.35
CA VAL A 94 -8.22 13.48 27.74
C VAL A 94 -9.10 12.92 28.88
N GLN A 95 -8.98 11.62 29.21
CA GLN A 95 -9.86 10.91 30.16
C GLN A 95 -9.27 10.60 31.55
N GLU A 96 -8.01 10.94 31.86
CA GLU A 96 -7.53 10.90 33.25
C GLU A 96 -7.74 12.27 33.93
N PRO A 97 -8.78 12.45 34.77
CA PRO A 97 -8.82 13.58 35.68
C PRO A 97 -7.76 13.37 36.78
N PRO A 98 -7.02 14.41 37.21
CA PRO A 98 -6.29 14.33 38.47
C PRO A 98 -7.32 14.12 39.60
N ASP A 99 -7.17 13.00 40.30
CA ASP A 99 -7.96 12.59 41.45
C ASP A 99 -8.10 13.76 42.45
N GLN A 100 -9.34 14.17 42.71
CA GLN A 100 -9.66 15.24 43.66
C GLN A 100 -9.40 14.75 45.11
N PRO A 101 -8.97 15.62 46.04
CA PRO A 101 -8.70 15.21 47.41
C PRO A 101 -9.99 14.83 48.14
N VAL A 102 -9.94 13.69 48.82
CA VAL A 102 -10.99 13.14 49.68
C VAL A 102 -11.19 14.06 50.91
N PRO A 103 -12.43 14.45 51.25
CA PRO A 103 -12.70 15.21 52.49
C PRO A 103 -12.63 14.35 53.75
#